data_AF-A0A382N1A3-F1
#
_entry.id   AF-A0A382N1A3-F1
#
_cell.length_a   1.000
_cell.length_b   1.000
_cell.length_c   1.000
_cell.angle_alpha   90.00
_cell.angle_beta   90.00
_cell.angle_gamma   90.00
#
_symmetry.space_group_name_H-M   'P 1'
#
loop_
_entity.id
_entity.type
_entity.pdbx_description
1 polymer ?
#
loop_
_entity_poly.entity_id
_entity_poly.type
_entity_poly.pdbx_seq_one_letter_code
_entity_poly.pdbx_strand_id
1 'polypeptide(L)'
;MRKLILILTTLFIFFYTKAQENVKKCGTTQLVKWEKQNNPDYKNLLNNFYQGIKEWQNDKKINTITTIPIVVHIIHRQNHSTIGSGTNISNVQVQNVLGILNEDFRKLNPEFPNPPRDTFSNFAGDSEIEFCLATTDENGNSTLGITRTASTKTNFDCDDNADKTAMKRDLTGGKDGWNPLKYLNIWVC
;
A
#
# COMPACT_ATOMS: atom_id res chain seq x y z
N MET A 1 38.21 -35.34 -26.40
CA MET A 1 37.65 -35.30 -25.03
C MET A 1 37.62 -33.89 -24.44
N ARG A 2 38.75 -33.16 -24.36
CA ARG A 2 38.81 -31.78 -23.80
C ARG A 2 37.88 -30.76 -24.50
N LYS A 3 37.78 -30.80 -25.83
CA LYS A 3 36.86 -29.95 -26.62
C LYS A 3 35.38 -30.29 -26.42
N LEU A 4 35.06 -31.55 -26.12
CA LEU A 4 33.68 -32.03 -25.89
C LEU A 4 33.17 -31.60 -24.51
N ILE A 5 34.05 -31.66 -23.49
CA ILE A 5 33.78 -31.18 -22.13
C ILE A 5 33.51 -29.67 -22.12
N LEU A 6 34.29 -28.89 -22.87
CA LEU A 6 34.11 -27.43 -23.00
C LEU A 6 32.76 -27.04 -23.61
N ILE A 7 32.25 -27.80 -24.59
CA ILE A 7 30.95 -27.56 -25.23
C ILE A 7 29.78 -27.96 -24.29
N LEU A 8 29.92 -29.04 -23.53
CA LEU A 8 28.92 -29.46 -22.55
C LEU A 8 28.84 -28.49 -21.36
N THR A 9 29.95 -27.92 -20.91
CA THR A 9 29.95 -26.91 -19.84
C THR A 9 29.34 -25.57 -20.27
N THR A 10 29.50 -25.15 -21.53
CA THR A 10 28.85 -23.93 -22.02
C THR A 10 27.35 -24.11 -22.26
N LEU A 11 26.88 -25.30 -22.69
CA LEU A 11 25.45 -25.58 -22.81
C LEU A 11 24.74 -25.59 -21.44
N PHE A 12 25.42 -26.03 -20.37
CA PHE A 12 24.84 -26.07 -19.03
C PHE A 12 24.60 -24.66 -18.46
N ILE A 13 25.40 -23.66 -18.85
CA ILE A 13 25.27 -22.27 -18.37
C ILE A 13 24.06 -21.56 -19.03
N PHE A 14 23.64 -21.99 -20.22
CA PHE A 14 22.46 -21.40 -20.90
C PHE A 14 21.11 -21.79 -20.29
N PHE A 15 21.04 -22.85 -19.49
CA PHE A 15 19.78 -23.28 -18.86
C PHE A 15 19.47 -22.60 -17.52
N TYR A 16 20.40 -21.83 -16.95
CA TYR A 16 20.21 -21.16 -15.65
C TYR A 16 19.84 -19.67 -15.75
N THR A 17 19.69 -19.10 -16.94
CA THR A 17 19.29 -17.68 -17.10
C THR A 17 17.78 -17.50 -17.22
N LYS A 18 17.05 -17.84 -16.15
CA LYS A 18 15.70 -17.32 -15.88
C LYS A 18 15.74 -16.54 -14.57
N ALA A 19 16.52 -15.47 -14.52
CA ALA A 19 16.65 -14.62 -13.34
C ALA A 19 16.55 -13.15 -13.73
N GLN A 20 15.31 -12.66 -13.84
CA GLN A 20 14.91 -11.27 -13.60
C GLN A 20 13.37 -11.25 -13.68
N GLU A 21 12.72 -11.65 -12.59
CA GLU A 21 11.30 -11.38 -12.42
C GLU A 21 11.15 -9.88 -12.17
N ASN A 22 10.49 -9.18 -13.09
CA ASN A 22 10.25 -7.75 -12.96
C ASN A 22 9.07 -7.56 -12.00
N VAL A 23 9.35 -7.55 -10.69
CA VAL A 23 8.34 -7.43 -9.65
C VAL A 23 7.55 -6.13 -9.88
N LYS A 24 6.28 -6.25 -10.24
CA LYS A 24 5.38 -5.09 -10.38
C LYS A 24 5.24 -4.44 -9.00
N LYS A 25 5.79 -3.24 -8.84
CA LYS A 25 5.78 -2.52 -7.55
C LYS A 25 4.44 -1.88 -7.21
N CYS A 26 3.58 -1.60 -8.20
CA CYS A 26 2.29 -0.92 -8.00
C CYS A 26 1.29 -1.27 -9.11
N GLY A 27 0.11 -1.80 -8.73
CA GLY A 27 -0.97 -2.16 -9.67
C GLY A 27 -1.94 -1.02 -10.00
N THR A 28 -1.87 0.12 -9.28
CA THR A 28 -2.89 1.18 -9.34
C THR A 28 -3.06 1.77 -10.74
N THR A 29 -1.99 2.06 -11.47
CA THR A 29 -2.09 2.67 -12.80
C THR A 29 -2.83 1.78 -13.79
N GLN A 30 -2.56 0.48 -13.78
CA GLN A 30 -3.22 -0.47 -14.66
C GLN A 30 -4.71 -0.60 -14.29
N LEU A 31 -5.00 -0.74 -12.99
CA LEU A 31 -6.37 -0.85 -12.49
C LEU A 31 -7.20 0.39 -12.84
N VAL A 32 -6.69 1.60 -12.56
CA VAL A 32 -7.38 2.86 -12.86
C VAL A 32 -7.66 3.02 -14.36
N LYS A 33 -6.71 2.64 -15.23
CA LYS A 33 -6.94 2.65 -16.68
C LYS A 33 -8.04 1.69 -17.09
N TRP A 34 -8.04 0.48 -16.53
CA TRP A 34 -9.07 -0.53 -16.80
C TRP A 34 -10.46 -0.07 -16.32
N GLU A 35 -10.57 0.43 -15.09
CA GLU A 35 -11.83 0.95 -14.53
C GLU A 35 -12.36 2.11 -15.36
N LYS A 36 -11.52 3.06 -15.78
CA LYS A 36 -11.95 4.19 -16.62
C LYS A 36 -12.51 3.76 -17.98
N GLN A 37 -12.05 2.64 -18.52
CA GLN A 37 -12.50 2.10 -19.81
C GLN A 37 -13.77 1.24 -19.68
N ASN A 38 -13.88 0.46 -18.60
CA ASN A 38 -14.88 -0.60 -18.49
C ASN A 38 -15.99 -0.30 -17.46
N ASN A 39 -15.83 0.72 -16.62
CA ASN A 39 -16.76 1.06 -15.55
C ASN A 39 -17.30 2.49 -15.74
N PRO A 40 -18.52 2.65 -16.32
CA PRO A 40 -19.15 3.95 -16.52
C PRO A 40 -19.33 4.75 -15.23
N ASP A 41 -19.62 4.09 -14.11
CA ASP A 41 -19.82 4.75 -12.82
C ASP A 41 -18.50 5.33 -12.30
N TYR A 42 -17.40 4.60 -12.44
CA TYR A 42 -16.07 5.11 -12.12
C TYR A 42 -15.69 6.31 -12.98
N LYS A 43 -16.04 6.30 -14.27
CA LYS A 43 -15.83 7.45 -15.16
C LYS A 43 -16.63 8.67 -14.71
N ASN A 44 -17.90 8.49 -14.32
CA ASN A 44 -18.74 9.55 -13.81
C ASN A 44 -18.21 10.10 -12.47
N LEU A 45 -17.78 9.21 -11.57
CA LEU A 45 -17.13 9.58 -10.30
C LEU A 45 -15.90 10.46 -10.54
N LEU A 46 -15.00 10.07 -11.45
CA LEU A 46 -13.82 10.86 -11.80
C LEU A 46 -14.19 12.23 -12.36
N ASN A 47 -15.18 12.29 -13.27
CA ASN A 47 -15.63 13.57 -13.83
C ASN A 47 -16.17 14.49 -12.73
N ASN A 48 -17.01 13.97 -11.84
CA ASN A 48 -17.57 14.74 -10.72
C ASN A 48 -16.47 15.21 -9.75
N PHE A 49 -15.50 14.34 -9.45
CA PHE A 49 -14.34 14.69 -8.62
C PHE A 49 -13.54 15.86 -9.23
N TYR A 50 -13.23 15.81 -10.53
CA TYR A 50 -12.49 16.89 -11.19
C TYR A 50 -13.29 18.20 -11.29
N GLN A 51 -14.62 18.16 -11.42
CA GLN A 51 -15.44 19.36 -11.35
C GLN A 51 -15.45 19.93 -9.92
N GLY A 52 -15.64 19.08 -8.91
CA GLY A 52 -15.60 19.50 -7.51
C GLY A 52 -14.28 20.15 -7.10
N ILE A 53 -13.14 19.68 -7.62
CA ILE A 53 -11.83 20.33 -7.38
C ILE A 53 -11.82 21.77 -7.91
N LYS A 54 -12.37 22.03 -9.10
CA LYS A 54 -12.41 23.39 -9.68
C LYS A 54 -13.26 24.34 -8.84
N GLU A 55 -14.35 23.84 -8.30
CA GLU A 55 -15.23 24.61 -7.40
C GLU A 55 -14.53 24.88 -6.07
N TRP A 56 -13.88 23.86 -5.49
CA TRP A 56 -13.16 23.94 -4.22
C TRP A 56 -11.94 24.89 -4.25
N GLN A 57 -11.27 25.03 -5.40
CA GLN A 57 -10.11 25.93 -5.54
C GLN A 57 -10.41 27.40 -5.22
N ASN A 58 -11.68 27.82 -5.25
CA ASN A 58 -12.10 29.18 -4.93
C ASN A 58 -12.32 29.42 -3.43
N ASP A 59 -12.34 28.37 -2.60
CA ASP A 59 -12.74 28.42 -1.19
C ASP A 59 -11.62 27.89 -0.25
N LYS A 60 -10.37 28.28 -0.55
CA LYS A 60 -9.17 27.87 0.21
C LYS A 60 -9.26 28.31 1.67
N LYS A 61 -9.69 27.41 2.55
CA LYS A 61 -9.50 27.49 4.00
C LYS A 61 -9.18 26.11 4.56
N ILE A 62 -7.94 25.66 4.36
CA ILE A 62 -7.34 24.65 5.23
C ILE A 62 -6.04 25.29 5.71
N ASN A 63 -6.05 25.81 6.94
CA ASN A 63 -4.88 26.37 7.62
C ASN A 63 -4.52 25.51 8.85
N THR A 64 -4.97 24.26 8.87
CA THR A 64 -4.81 23.37 10.03
C THR A 64 -4.38 21.99 9.56
N ILE A 65 -3.43 21.42 10.29
CA ILE A 65 -2.97 20.05 10.11
C ILE A 65 -4.17 19.11 10.17
N THR A 66 -4.27 18.23 9.17
CA THR A 66 -5.33 17.21 9.08
C THR A 66 -4.79 15.87 9.54
N THR A 67 -5.27 15.39 10.68
CA THR A 67 -4.93 14.05 11.18
C THR A 67 -5.91 13.01 10.65
N ILE A 68 -5.39 11.99 9.97
CA ILE A 68 -6.15 10.87 9.39
C ILE A 68 -6.03 9.64 10.29
N PRO A 69 -7.13 9.13 10.86
CA PRO A 69 -7.13 7.87 11.60
C PRO A 69 -6.89 6.67 10.67
N ILE A 70 -5.96 5.80 11.04
CA ILE A 70 -5.58 4.59 10.31
C ILE A 70 -6.04 3.35 11.08
N VAL A 71 -6.53 2.36 10.33
CA VAL A 71 -6.58 0.97 10.78
C VAL A 71 -5.70 0.11 9.87
N VAL A 72 -4.82 -0.70 10.48
CA VAL A 72 -3.95 -1.64 9.78
C VAL A 72 -4.49 -3.06 9.96
N HIS A 73 -4.91 -3.66 8.86
CA HIS A 73 -5.37 -5.04 8.79
C HIS A 73 -4.22 -5.94 8.38
N ILE A 74 -3.63 -6.62 9.36
CA ILE A 74 -2.59 -7.63 9.13
C ILE A 74 -3.27 -8.96 8.86
N ILE A 75 -3.20 -9.43 7.63
CA ILE A 75 -3.64 -10.76 7.23
C ILE A 75 -2.40 -11.64 7.21
N HIS A 76 -2.39 -12.72 7.96
CA HIS A 76 -1.21 -13.56 8.08
C HIS A 76 -1.51 -15.02 7.81
N ARG A 77 -0.48 -15.77 7.41
CA ARG A 77 -0.60 -17.21 7.21
C ARG A 77 -0.92 -17.88 8.55
N GLN A 78 -1.72 -18.94 8.51
CA GLN A 78 -2.12 -19.67 9.74
C GLN A 78 -0.91 -20.16 10.56
N ASN A 79 0.17 -20.58 9.90
CA ASN A 79 1.39 -21.05 10.58
C ASN A 79 2.28 -19.91 11.12
N HIS A 80 1.91 -18.64 10.91
CA HIS A 80 2.59 -17.47 11.47
C HIS A 80 1.78 -16.88 12.63
N SER A 81 1.36 -17.69 13.60
CA SER A 81 0.48 -17.26 14.70
C SER A 81 1.15 -16.29 15.68
N THR A 82 2.47 -16.31 15.80
CA THR A 82 3.23 -15.43 16.69
C THR A 82 3.42 -14.03 16.07
N ILE A 83 3.04 -12.99 16.80
CA ILE A 83 3.28 -11.60 16.42
C ILE A 83 4.80 -11.34 16.32
N GLY A 84 5.22 -10.68 15.24
CA GLY A 84 6.63 -10.45 14.91
C GLY A 84 7.30 -11.58 14.13
N SER A 85 6.55 -12.63 13.76
CA SER A 85 7.08 -13.78 13.01
C SER A 85 6.38 -13.92 11.65
N GLY A 86 7.17 -14.21 10.61
CA GLY A 86 6.68 -14.40 9.25
C GLY A 86 5.86 -13.20 8.76
N THR A 87 4.64 -13.46 8.29
CA THR A 87 3.71 -12.44 7.78
C THR A 87 2.89 -11.75 8.88
N ASN A 88 2.97 -12.22 10.12
CA ASN A 88 2.27 -11.62 11.26
C ASN A 88 3.14 -10.54 11.92
N ILE A 89 3.39 -9.45 11.18
CA ILE A 89 4.38 -8.41 11.56
C ILE A 89 4.13 -7.78 12.94
N SER A 90 5.20 -7.31 13.59
CA SER A 90 5.11 -6.71 14.92
C SER A 90 4.40 -5.35 14.92
N ASN A 91 3.84 -4.95 16.07
CA ASN A 91 3.29 -3.59 16.24
C ASN A 91 4.36 -2.51 16.02
N VAL A 92 5.61 -2.77 16.41
CA VAL A 92 6.73 -1.84 16.21
C VAL A 92 6.99 -1.61 14.72
N GLN A 93 6.93 -2.65 13.89
CA GLN A 93 7.05 -2.47 12.43
C GLN A 93 5.94 -1.59 11.86
N VAL A 94 4.70 -1.75 12.33
CA VAL A 94 3.57 -0.89 11.93
C VAL A 94 3.83 0.57 12.34
N GLN A 95 4.27 0.79 13.58
CA GLN A 95 4.55 2.14 14.10
C GLN A 95 5.72 2.81 13.35
N ASN A 96 6.76 2.06 12.98
CA ASN A 96 7.89 2.61 12.23
C ASN A 96 7.45 3.11 10.84
N VAL A 97 6.61 2.34 10.14
CA VAL A 97 6.07 2.77 8.83
C VAL A 97 5.16 3.99 8.99
N LEU A 98 4.37 4.05 10.07
CA LEU A 98 3.57 5.22 10.37
C LEU A 98 4.42 6.47 10.64
N GLY A 99 5.57 6.30 11.31
CA GLY A 99 6.58 7.36 11.49
C GLY A 99 7.08 7.90 10.15
N ILE A 100 7.49 7.00 9.25
CA ILE A 100 7.94 7.36 7.89
C ILE A 100 6.84 8.08 7.09
N LEU A 101 5.58 7.62 7.18
CA LEU A 101 4.46 8.32 6.53
C LEU A 101 4.29 9.75 7.05
N ASN A 102 4.39 9.95 8.37
CA ASN A 102 4.34 11.30 8.94
C ASN A 102 5.54 12.15 8.53
N GLU A 103 6.74 11.57 8.46
CA GLU A 103 7.94 12.25 7.97
C GLU A 103 7.77 12.74 6.53
N ASP A 104 7.31 11.86 5.63
CA ASP A 104 7.11 12.17 4.22
C ASP A 104 6.01 13.22 3.99
N PHE A 105 4.85 13.05 4.64
CA PHE A 105 3.70 13.94 4.42
C PHE A 105 3.83 15.28 5.14
N ARG A 106 4.71 15.38 6.14
CA ARG A 106 5.04 16.63 6.83
C ARG A 106 6.34 17.27 6.37
N LYS A 107 7.04 16.70 5.38
CA LYS A 107 8.37 17.15 4.93
C LYS A 107 9.36 17.25 6.11
N LEU A 108 9.29 16.27 7.01
CA LEU A 108 10.19 16.10 8.15
C LEU A 108 11.22 14.99 7.93
N ASN A 109 11.23 14.41 6.73
CA ASN A 109 12.10 13.31 6.39
C ASN A 109 13.58 13.75 6.40
N PRO A 110 14.43 13.12 7.24
CA PRO A 110 15.78 13.62 7.55
C PRO A 110 16.75 13.53 6.36
N GLU A 111 16.46 12.64 5.41
CA GLU A 111 17.21 12.52 4.17
C GLU A 111 16.85 13.60 3.15
N PHE A 112 15.81 14.42 3.34
CA PHE A 112 15.58 15.54 2.45
C PHE A 112 16.59 16.67 2.72
N PRO A 113 17.30 17.21 1.69
CA PRO A 113 17.18 16.92 0.26
C PRO A 113 18.30 16.01 -0.30
N ASN A 114 18.97 15.19 0.50
CA ASN A 114 20.13 14.34 0.16
C ASN A 114 19.81 13.19 -0.83
N PRO A 115 20.58 13.01 -1.93
CA PRO A 115 21.64 13.90 -2.43
C PRO A 115 21.05 15.23 -2.88
N PRO A 116 21.66 16.39 -2.53
CA PRO A 116 21.08 17.72 -2.70
C PRO A 116 20.53 17.89 -4.10
N ARG A 117 19.19 17.86 -4.20
CA ARG A 117 18.47 18.19 -5.42
C ARG A 117 18.02 19.65 -5.35
N ASP A 118 18.99 20.55 -5.26
CA ASP A 118 18.75 22.00 -5.08
C ASP A 118 17.78 22.58 -6.12
N THR A 119 17.78 22.01 -7.34
CA THR A 119 16.83 22.34 -8.42
C THR A 119 15.36 22.18 -8.02
N PHE A 120 15.04 21.27 -7.10
CA PHE A 120 13.67 20.93 -6.70
C PHE A 120 13.29 21.37 -5.29
N SER A 121 14.23 21.92 -4.51
CA SER A 121 13.99 22.30 -3.11
C SER A 121 12.82 23.28 -2.94
N ASN A 122 12.61 24.17 -3.92
CA ASN A 122 11.51 25.13 -3.93
C ASN A 122 10.14 24.53 -4.29
N PHE A 123 10.09 23.29 -4.77
CA PHE A 123 8.85 22.59 -5.12
C PHE A 123 8.41 21.58 -4.05
N ALA A 124 9.25 21.33 -3.05
CA ALA A 124 8.90 20.43 -1.95
C ALA A 124 7.93 21.13 -0.98
N GLY A 125 6.75 20.54 -0.78
CA GLY A 125 5.71 21.06 0.12
C GLY A 125 5.51 20.19 1.36
N ASP A 126 5.12 20.83 2.47
CA ASP A 126 4.46 20.16 3.60
C ASP A 126 2.98 19.97 3.20
N SER A 127 2.48 18.74 3.25
CA SER A 127 1.07 18.46 2.92
C SER A 127 0.13 18.76 4.08
N GLU A 128 0.68 19.05 5.27
CA GLU A 128 -0.03 19.28 6.53
C GLU A 128 -0.96 18.12 6.89
N ILE A 129 -0.58 16.89 6.51
CA ILE A 129 -1.31 15.65 6.82
C ILE A 129 -0.51 14.86 7.84
N GLU A 130 -1.17 14.43 8.90
CA GLU A 130 -0.65 13.48 9.87
C GLU A 130 -1.49 12.22 9.89
N PHE A 131 -0.88 11.13 10.33
CA PHE A 131 -1.51 9.83 10.44
C PHE A 131 -1.35 9.30 11.86
N CYS A 132 -2.43 8.79 12.43
CA CYS A 132 -2.43 8.14 13.74
C CYS A 132 -3.17 6.81 13.67
N LEU A 133 -2.77 5.82 14.47
CA LEU A 133 -3.59 4.61 14.62
C LEU A 133 -4.90 4.98 15.32
N ALA A 134 -6.00 4.44 14.83
CA ALA A 134 -7.31 4.61 15.43
C ALA A 134 -7.31 4.09 16.87
N THR A 135 -7.78 4.92 17.80
CA THR A 135 -7.93 4.55 19.22
C THR A 135 -9.33 4.05 19.55
N THR A 136 -10.27 4.22 18.62
CA THR A 136 -11.67 3.81 18.71
C THR A 136 -12.05 3.04 17.46
N ASP A 137 -12.73 1.91 17.60
CA ASP A 137 -13.22 1.10 16.47
C ASP A 137 -14.58 1.60 15.93
N GLU A 138 -15.13 0.93 14.93
CA GLU A 138 -16.42 1.30 14.32
C GLU A 138 -17.62 1.19 15.28
N ASN A 139 -17.48 0.38 16.33
CA ASN A 139 -18.51 0.14 17.34
C ASN A 139 -18.33 1.05 18.57
N GLY A 140 -17.31 1.91 18.58
CA GLY A 140 -17.02 2.82 19.69
C GLY A 140 -16.13 2.23 20.79
N ASN A 141 -15.55 1.03 20.60
CA ASN A 141 -14.68 0.41 21.59
C ASN A 141 -13.23 0.88 21.44
N SER A 142 -12.45 0.79 22.53
CA SER A 142 -11.01 1.07 22.47
C SER A 142 -10.28 0.03 21.61
N THR A 143 -9.31 0.49 20.82
CA THR A 143 -8.50 -0.34 19.93
C THR A 143 -7.07 0.18 19.82
N LEU A 144 -6.17 -0.65 19.31
CA LEU A 144 -4.80 -0.28 18.92
C LEU A 144 -4.71 0.16 17.45
N GLY A 145 -5.83 0.18 16.73
CA GLY A 145 -5.86 0.47 15.28
C GLY A 145 -5.20 -0.61 14.44
N ILE A 146 -5.02 -1.83 14.98
CA ILE A 146 -4.42 -2.97 14.31
C ILE A 146 -5.33 -4.18 14.48
N THR A 147 -5.75 -4.79 13.37
CA THR A 147 -6.46 -6.08 13.38
C THR A 147 -5.55 -7.17 12.84
N ARG A 148 -5.71 -8.41 13.32
CA ARG A 148 -4.95 -9.57 12.86
C ARG A 148 -5.89 -10.68 12.43
N THR A 149 -5.78 -11.12 11.19
CA THR A 149 -6.65 -12.16 10.61
C THR A 149 -5.80 -13.29 10.06
N ALA A 150 -5.95 -14.50 10.61
CA ALA A 150 -5.31 -15.68 10.07
C ALA A 150 -6.03 -16.12 8.78
N SER A 151 -5.27 -16.38 7.71
CA SER A 151 -5.79 -16.78 6.40
C SER A 151 -5.23 -18.13 5.97
N THR A 152 -6.09 -18.93 5.32
CA THR A 152 -5.68 -20.14 4.59
C THR A 152 -4.91 -19.81 3.30
N LYS A 153 -5.02 -18.57 2.80
CA LYS A 153 -4.27 -18.14 1.63
C LYS A 153 -2.80 -17.94 1.95
N THR A 154 -1.94 -18.39 1.04
CA THR A 154 -0.49 -18.23 1.15
C THR A 154 0.00 -16.91 0.57
N ASN A 155 -0.76 -16.34 -0.37
CA ASN A 155 -0.53 -15.06 -1.02
C ASN A 155 -1.86 -14.44 -1.48
N PHE A 156 -1.86 -13.12 -1.72
CA PHE A 156 -2.91 -12.42 -2.45
C PHE A 156 -2.34 -11.84 -3.74
N ASP A 157 -3.03 -12.03 -4.86
CA ASP A 157 -2.60 -11.57 -6.16
C ASP A 157 -3.47 -10.40 -6.65
N CYS A 158 -2.86 -9.23 -6.79
CA CYS A 158 -3.55 -8.05 -7.28
C CYS A 158 -3.75 -8.04 -8.82
N ASP A 159 -3.05 -8.90 -9.55
CA ASP A 159 -3.16 -9.06 -11.01
C ASP A 159 -4.22 -10.11 -11.42
N ASP A 160 -4.61 -11.01 -10.50
CA ASP A 160 -5.70 -11.96 -10.74
C ASP A 160 -7.06 -11.28 -10.55
N ASN A 161 -7.91 -11.30 -11.56
CA ASN A 161 -9.26 -10.74 -11.51
C ASN A 161 -10.12 -11.33 -10.38
N ALA A 162 -9.91 -12.61 -10.03
CA ALA A 162 -10.63 -13.26 -8.94
C ALA A 162 -10.09 -12.88 -7.55
N ASP A 163 -8.84 -12.43 -7.46
CA ASP A 163 -8.13 -12.21 -6.19
C ASP A 163 -7.79 -10.73 -5.91
N LYS A 164 -7.95 -9.84 -6.89
CA LYS A 164 -7.53 -8.43 -6.83
C LYS A 164 -8.05 -7.62 -5.64
N THR A 165 -9.20 -8.01 -5.10
CA THR A 165 -9.83 -7.38 -3.93
C THR A 165 -9.97 -8.35 -2.75
N ALA A 166 -9.47 -9.58 -2.86
CA ALA A 166 -9.75 -10.63 -1.90
C ALA A 166 -9.15 -10.37 -0.52
N MET A 167 -8.02 -9.68 -0.43
CA MET A 167 -7.46 -9.27 0.87
C MET A 167 -8.40 -8.33 1.64
N LYS A 168 -9.28 -7.60 0.92
CA LYS A 168 -10.18 -6.60 1.51
C LYS A 168 -11.52 -7.17 1.92
N ARG A 169 -11.71 -8.51 1.85
CA ARG A 169 -12.99 -9.18 2.12
C ARG A 169 -12.85 -10.37 3.05
N ASP A 170 -13.69 -10.43 4.08
CA ASP A 170 -13.72 -11.56 5.04
C ASP A 170 -14.02 -12.89 4.33
N LEU A 171 -14.96 -12.88 3.38
CA LEU A 171 -15.42 -14.06 2.63
C LEU A 171 -14.34 -14.73 1.77
N THR A 172 -13.25 -14.02 1.47
CA THR A 172 -12.17 -14.52 0.59
C THR A 172 -10.88 -14.76 1.35
N GLY A 173 -10.96 -14.88 2.68
CA GLY A 173 -9.82 -15.09 3.58
C GLY A 173 -9.02 -13.83 3.88
N GLY A 174 -9.55 -12.65 3.54
CA GLY A 174 -8.97 -11.35 3.87
C GLY A 174 -9.60 -10.73 5.12
N LYS A 175 -9.67 -9.40 5.16
CA LYS A 175 -10.38 -8.65 6.20
C LYS A 175 -11.24 -7.55 5.59
N ASP A 176 -12.55 -7.53 5.87
CA ASP A 176 -13.41 -6.38 5.57
C ASP A 176 -12.87 -5.12 6.28
N GLY A 177 -12.83 -4.00 5.55
CA GLY A 177 -12.33 -2.73 6.06
C GLY A 177 -13.36 -2.01 6.92
N TRP A 178 -12.87 -1.13 7.79
CA TRP A 178 -13.68 -0.18 8.52
C TRP A 178 -14.23 0.93 7.60
N ASN A 179 -15.22 1.66 8.08
CA ASN A 179 -15.90 2.73 7.36
C ASN A 179 -14.89 3.70 6.73
N PRO A 180 -14.80 3.74 5.38
CA PRO A 180 -13.78 4.53 4.68
C PRO A 180 -14.02 6.03 4.76
N LEU A 181 -15.19 6.47 5.26
CA LEU A 181 -15.47 7.88 5.54
C LEU A 181 -14.87 8.33 6.89
N LYS A 182 -14.41 7.40 7.73
CA LYS A 182 -13.86 7.68 9.06
C LYS A 182 -12.41 7.23 9.21
N TYR A 183 -12.02 6.17 8.51
CA TYR A 183 -10.71 5.54 8.66
C TYR A 183 -10.03 5.32 7.31
N LEU A 184 -8.73 5.59 7.25
CA LEU A 184 -7.86 5.08 6.21
C LEU A 184 -7.52 3.62 6.52
N ASN A 185 -7.98 2.72 5.65
CA ASN A 185 -7.76 1.29 5.79
C ASN A 185 -6.50 0.86 5.04
N ILE A 186 -5.58 0.20 5.74
CA ILE A 186 -4.33 -0.33 5.17
C ILE A 186 -4.29 -1.83 5.40
N TRP A 187 -4.15 -2.61 4.33
CA TRP A 187 -3.99 -4.06 4.41
C TRP A 187 -2.53 -4.45 4.22
N VAL A 188 -2.08 -5.41 5.01
CA VAL A 188 -0.75 -6.04 4.92
C VAL A 188 -0.98 -7.55 4.88
N CYS A 189 -0.41 -8.27 3.91
CA CYS A 189 -0.67 -9.70 3.71
C CYS A 189 0.57 -10.48 3.26
#